data_AF-A0A328RI50-F1
#
_entry.id   AF-A0A328RI50-F1
#
_cell.length_a   1.000
_cell.length_b   1.000
_cell.length_c   1.000
_cell.angle_alpha   90.00
_cell.angle_beta   90.00
_cell.angle_gamma   90.00
#
_symmetry.space_group_name_H-M   'P 1'
#
loop_
_entity.id
_entity.type
_entity.pdbx_description
1 polymer ?
#
loop_
_entity_poly.entity_id
_entity_poly.type
_entity_poly.pdbx_seq_one_letter_code
_entity_poly.pdbx_strand_id
1 'polypeptide(L)'
;NNGNTALISAAFWGKTEAVRALVQAGANLESRDRWGSTALMLAALKGHTEAVRALVELGADIEATDEHGRTALMLAAYSCQPEAVTQAIRDGKQALIDQFQADEKRVRDEMEVLSLVSLRLNRYLPPGIQQHIQQFIELSEAQINMAKKYISEQ
;
A
#
# COMPACT_ATOMS: atom_id res chain seq x y z
N ASN A 1 2.78 19.61 25.30
CA ASN A 1 3.08 19.24 23.90
C ASN A 1 1.97 18.37 23.35
N ASN A 2 1.24 18.83 22.33
CA ASN A 2 0.02 18.18 21.82
C ASN A 2 0.28 16.98 20.88
N GLY A 3 1.49 16.41 20.88
CA GLY A 3 1.87 15.34 19.95
C GLY A 3 2.03 15.78 18.48
N ASN A 4 1.75 17.04 18.14
CA ASN A 4 1.83 17.53 16.76
C ASN A 4 3.27 17.51 16.23
N THR A 5 3.49 16.69 15.20
CA THR A 5 4.71 16.74 14.38
C THR A 5 4.58 17.82 13.31
N ALA A 6 5.70 18.16 12.67
CA ALA A 6 5.70 19.03 11.50
C ALA A 6 4.83 18.48 10.36
N LEU A 7 4.84 17.15 10.18
CA LEU A 7 4.05 16.45 9.16
C LEU A 7 2.55 16.57 9.44
N ILE A 8 2.12 16.32 10.67
CA ILE A 8 0.72 16.48 11.12
C ILE A 8 0.25 17.91 10.87
N SER A 9 1.08 18.90 11.19
CA SER A 9 0.75 20.32 10.96
C SER A 9 0.66 20.64 9.47
N ALA A 10 1.59 20.16 8.65
CA ALA A 10 1.56 20.36 7.19
C ALA A 10 0.31 19.75 6.56
N ALA A 11 -0.06 18.54 6.96
CA ALA A 11 -1.25 17.85 6.49
C ALA A 11 -2.54 18.56 6.92
N PHE A 12 -2.62 19.01 8.18
CA PHE A 12 -3.77 19.77 8.71
C PHE A 12 -4.01 21.08 7.94
N TRP A 13 -2.95 21.74 7.47
CA TRP A 13 -3.03 22.98 6.69
C TRP A 13 -3.01 22.77 5.17
N GLY A 14 -3.05 21.51 4.70
CA GLY A 14 -3.07 21.17 3.28
C GLY A 14 -1.81 21.59 2.52
N LYS A 15 -0.65 21.65 3.20
CA LYS A 15 0.63 22.04 2.60
C LYS A 15 1.30 20.85 1.92
N THR A 16 0.77 20.43 0.77
CA THR A 16 1.22 19.24 0.03
C THR A 16 2.73 19.19 -0.22
N GLU A 17 3.34 20.31 -0.65
CA GLU A 17 4.79 20.36 -0.87
C GLU A 17 5.60 20.15 0.43
N ALA A 18 5.12 20.72 1.55
CA ALA A 18 5.74 20.51 2.84
C ALA A 18 5.57 19.05 3.31
N VAL A 19 4.41 18.43 3.07
CA VAL A 19 4.19 17.00 3.33
C VAL A 19 5.22 16.15 2.60
N ARG A 20 5.38 16.35 1.28
CA ARG A 20 6.35 15.59 0.48
C ARG A 20 7.78 15.80 0.96
N ALA A 21 8.19 17.05 1.18
CA ALA A 21 9.53 17.38 1.65
C ALA A 21 9.83 16.78 3.04
N LEU A 22 8.87 16.81 3.96
CA LEU A 22 9.04 16.26 5.31
C LEU A 22 9.19 14.73 5.28
N VAL A 23 8.39 14.03 4.49
CA VAL A 23 8.50 12.57 4.35
C VAL A 23 9.81 12.18 3.68
N GLN A 24 10.24 12.92 2.65
CA GLN A 24 11.57 12.74 2.03
C GLN A 24 12.71 12.99 3.02
N ALA A 25 12.53 13.89 3.99
CA ALA A 25 13.48 14.12 5.08
C ALA A 25 13.41 13.07 6.20
N GLY A 26 12.58 12.02 6.07
CA GLY A 26 12.45 10.93 7.02
C GLY A 26 11.39 11.14 8.10
N ALA A 27 10.43 12.04 7.91
CA ALA A 27 9.30 12.15 8.83
C ALA A 27 8.48 10.86 8.86
N ASN A 28 8.14 10.38 10.05
CA ASN A 28 7.30 9.20 10.22
C ASN A 28 5.84 9.52 9.87
N LEU A 29 5.32 8.89 8.80
CA LEU A 29 3.94 9.00 8.32
C LEU A 29 2.90 8.63 9.40
N GLU A 30 3.24 7.66 10.24
CA GLU A 30 2.34 7.09 11.27
C GLU A 30 2.48 7.76 12.63
N SER A 31 3.12 8.93 12.68
CA SER A 31 3.12 9.76 13.88
C SER A 31 1.69 10.13 14.25
N ARG A 32 1.37 10.06 15.55
CA ARG A 32 0.04 10.33 16.08
C ARG A 32 0.04 11.56 16.97
N ASP A 33 -1.00 12.38 16.85
CA ASP A 33 -1.25 13.46 17.80
C ASP A 33 -1.88 12.93 19.10
N ARG A 34 -2.25 13.86 20.00
CA ARG A 34 -2.88 13.57 21.30
C ARG A 34 -4.28 12.91 21.24
N TRP A 35 -4.86 12.75 20.05
CA TRP A 35 -6.13 12.06 19.83
C TRP A 35 -5.93 10.78 19.03
N GLY A 36 -4.68 10.36 18.86
CA GLY A 36 -4.33 9.22 18.02
C GLY A 36 -4.51 9.50 16.52
N SER A 37 -4.64 10.76 16.07
CA SER A 37 -4.83 11.06 14.65
C SER A 37 -3.50 11.10 13.90
N THR A 38 -3.46 10.49 12.71
CA THR A 38 -2.31 10.57 11.79
C THR A 38 -2.41 11.79 10.87
N ALA A 39 -1.34 12.06 10.12
CA ALA A 39 -1.34 13.11 9.10
C ALA A 39 -2.46 12.89 8.05
N LEU A 40 -2.66 11.64 7.61
CA LEU A 40 -3.69 11.28 6.62
C LEU A 40 -5.10 11.57 7.15
N MET A 41 -5.37 11.23 8.41
CA MET A 41 -6.65 11.49 9.06
C MET A 41 -6.99 12.98 9.12
N LEU A 42 -6.02 13.82 9.51
CA LEU A 42 -6.26 15.26 9.61
C LEU A 42 -6.40 15.91 8.23
N ALA A 43 -5.63 15.49 7.23
CA ALA A 43 -5.81 15.96 5.85
C ALA A 43 -7.20 15.57 5.32
N ALA A 44 -7.65 14.34 5.59
CA ALA A 44 -8.97 13.85 5.20
C ALA A 44 -10.09 14.62 5.90
N LEU A 45 -10.00 14.80 7.22
CA LEU A 45 -10.96 15.58 8.02
C LEU A 45 -11.10 17.02 7.52
N LYS A 46 -9.99 17.62 7.08
CA LYS A 46 -9.96 19.00 6.54
C LYS A 46 -10.32 19.12 5.08
N GLY A 47 -10.51 18.01 4.36
CA GLY A 47 -10.88 18.05 2.94
C GLY A 47 -9.71 18.37 2.02
N HIS A 48 -8.47 18.17 2.46
CA HIS A 48 -7.27 18.50 1.68
C HIS A 48 -6.91 17.37 0.71
N THR A 49 -7.69 17.22 -0.35
CA THR A 49 -7.59 16.12 -1.34
C THR A 49 -6.17 15.90 -1.87
N GLU A 50 -5.44 16.96 -2.23
CA GLU A 50 -4.07 16.82 -2.76
C GLU A 50 -3.07 16.35 -1.69
N ALA A 51 -3.24 16.77 -0.44
CA ALA A 51 -2.43 16.27 0.67
C ALA A 51 -2.76 14.81 0.99
N VAL A 52 -4.04 14.42 0.91
CA VAL A 52 -4.49 13.03 1.05
C VAL A 52 -3.86 12.14 -0.02
N ARG A 53 -3.94 12.53 -1.30
CA ARG A 53 -3.30 11.81 -2.41
C ARG A 53 -1.81 11.62 -2.17
N ALA A 54 -1.10 12.70 -1.84
CA ALA A 54 0.33 12.64 -1.56
C ALA A 54 0.66 11.68 -0.40
N LEU A 55 -0.10 11.71 0.69
CA LEU A 55 0.14 10.83 1.84
C LEU A 55 -0.10 9.36 1.49
N VAL A 56 -1.15 9.05 0.71
CA VAL A 56 -1.44 7.67 0.28
C VAL A 56 -0.37 7.18 -0.72
N GLU A 57 0.05 8.01 -1.67
CA GLU A 57 1.18 7.70 -2.58
C GLU A 57 2.49 7.43 -1.83
N LEU A 58 2.71 8.10 -0.70
CA LEU A 58 3.88 7.92 0.14
C LEU A 58 3.78 6.70 1.05
N GLY A 59 2.67 5.96 1.01
CA GLY A 59 2.48 4.72 1.76
C GLY A 59 1.94 4.92 3.18
N ALA A 60 1.20 6.00 3.44
CA ALA A 60 0.49 6.15 4.71
C ALA A 60 -0.53 5.03 4.89
N ASP A 61 -0.67 4.52 6.12
CA ASP A 61 -1.66 3.49 6.45
C ASP A 61 -3.08 4.07 6.39
N ILE A 62 -3.84 3.61 5.40
CA ILE A 62 -5.22 4.05 5.15
C ILE A 62 -6.22 3.46 6.17
N GLU A 63 -5.87 2.34 6.81
CA GLU A 63 -6.70 1.62 7.77
C GLU A 63 -6.35 1.94 9.23
N ALA A 64 -5.34 2.79 9.45
CA ALA A 64 -5.03 3.32 10.77
C ALA A 64 -6.29 3.93 11.42
N THR A 65 -6.42 3.79 12.74
CA THR A 65 -7.57 4.29 13.50
C THR A 65 -7.17 5.23 14.64
N ASP A 66 -7.92 6.31 14.82
CA ASP A 66 -7.72 7.22 15.95
C ASP A 66 -8.17 6.60 17.29
N GLU A 67 -8.06 7.34 18.39
CA GLU A 67 -8.49 6.86 19.73
C GLU A 67 -9.98 6.52 19.83
N HIS A 68 -10.79 6.92 18.83
CA HIS A 68 -12.21 6.62 18.73
C HIS A 68 -12.51 5.50 17.71
N GLY A 69 -11.48 4.85 17.17
CA GLY A 69 -11.64 3.79 16.17
C GLY A 69 -11.98 4.31 14.77
N ARG A 70 -11.79 5.60 14.48
CA ARG A 70 -12.16 6.20 13.18
C ARG A 70 -10.98 6.17 12.22
N THR A 71 -11.23 5.74 10.99
CA THR A 71 -10.25 5.78 9.90
C THR A 71 -10.27 7.14 9.18
N ALA A 72 -9.26 7.39 8.33
CA ALA A 72 -9.24 8.59 7.49
C ALA A 72 -10.49 8.70 6.59
N LEU A 73 -10.99 7.57 6.08
CA LEU A 73 -12.21 7.51 5.28
C LEU A 73 -13.45 7.91 6.10
N MET A 74 -13.57 7.45 7.34
CA MET A 74 -14.69 7.86 8.21
C MET A 74 -14.63 9.36 8.54
N LEU A 75 -13.43 9.90 8.74
CA LEU A 75 -13.23 11.32 9.02
C LEU A 75 -13.50 12.22 7.79
N ALA A 76 -13.26 11.72 6.58
CA ALA A 76 -13.54 12.42 5.33
C ALA A 76 -15.02 12.83 5.21
N ALA A 77 -15.94 12.04 5.79
CA ALA A 77 -17.38 12.32 5.79
C ALA A 77 -17.75 13.62 6.53
N TYR A 78 -16.87 14.13 7.41
CA TYR A 78 -17.06 15.40 8.12
C TYR A 78 -16.38 16.58 7.43
N SER A 79 -15.71 16.35 6.30
CA SER A 79 -15.01 17.39 5.56
C SER A 79 -15.93 18.18 4.63
N CYS A 80 -15.45 19.32 4.13
CA CYS A 80 -16.16 20.13 3.13
C CYS A 80 -16.11 19.50 1.71
N GLN A 81 -15.29 18.48 1.48
CA GLN A 81 -15.13 17.81 0.19
C GLN A 81 -15.09 16.27 0.36
N PRO A 82 -16.16 15.66 0.90
CA PRO A 82 -16.14 14.25 1.29
C PRO A 82 -15.96 13.31 0.09
N GLU A 83 -16.55 13.61 -1.07
CA GLU A 83 -16.45 12.77 -2.27
C GLU A 83 -15.03 12.74 -2.82
N ALA A 84 -14.38 13.90 -2.93
CA ALA A 84 -13.04 14.01 -3.51
C ALA A 84 -11.98 13.31 -2.64
N VAL A 85 -12.07 13.48 -1.31
CA VAL A 85 -11.18 12.79 -0.36
C VAL A 85 -11.43 11.29 -0.35
N THR A 86 -12.70 10.87 -0.33
CA THR A 86 -13.06 9.44 -0.37
C THR A 86 -12.53 8.79 -1.64
N GLN A 87 -12.66 9.47 -2.79
CA GLN A 87 -12.15 8.96 -4.05
C GLN A 87 -10.63 8.86 -4.02
N ALA A 88 -9.92 9.88 -3.51
CA ALA A 88 -8.46 9.84 -3.40
C ALA A 88 -7.95 8.66 -2.54
N ILE A 89 -8.62 8.34 -1.43
CA ILE A 89 -8.26 7.20 -0.59
C ILE A 89 -8.51 5.88 -1.35
N ARG A 90 -9.65 5.76 -2.04
CA ARG A 90 -9.99 4.56 -2.83
C ARG A 90 -9.04 4.33 -3.99
N ASP A 91 -8.71 5.38 -4.73
CA ASP A 91 -7.76 5.33 -5.86
C ASP A 91 -6.40 4.80 -5.39
N GLY A 92 -5.94 5.24 -4.22
CA GLY A 92 -4.70 4.73 -3.64
C GLY A 92 -4.76 3.25 -3.24
N LYS A 93 -5.87 2.78 -2.63
CA LYS A 93 -6.06 1.34 -2.36
C LYS A 93 -6.06 0.52 -3.65
N GLN A 94 -6.71 1.03 -4.71
CA GLN A 94 -6.76 0.36 -6.01
C GLN A 94 -5.38 0.31 -6.69
N ALA A 95 -4.60 1.39 -6.64
CA ALA A 95 -3.26 1.42 -7.21
C ALA A 95 -2.32 0.37 -6.59
N LEU A 96 -2.43 0.12 -5.28
CA LEU A 96 -1.69 -0.96 -4.61
C LEU A 96 -2.09 -2.34 -5.13
N ILE A 97 -3.38 -2.57 -5.35
CA ILE A 97 -3.90 -3.82 -5.92
C ILE A 97 -3.38 -4.00 -7.36
N ASP A 98 -3.43 -2.95 -8.17
CA ASP A 98 -2.98 -2.97 -9.56
C ASP A 98 -1.47 -3.26 -9.63
N GLN A 99 -0.67 -2.67 -8.73
CA GLN A 99 0.76 -2.93 -8.65
C GLN A 99 1.05 -4.38 -8.23
N PHE A 100 0.33 -4.91 -7.25
CA PHE A 100 0.44 -6.32 -6.88
C PHE A 100 0.09 -7.26 -8.03
N GLN A 101 -1.00 -6.97 -8.76
CA GLN A 101 -1.40 -7.76 -9.93
C GLN A 101 -0.36 -7.69 -11.05
N ALA A 102 0.28 -6.54 -11.24
CA ALA A 102 1.36 -6.37 -12.20
C ALA A 102 2.60 -7.20 -11.81
N ASP A 103 3.01 -7.16 -10.54
CA ASP A 103 4.12 -7.95 -10.02
C ASP A 103 3.82 -9.45 -10.11
N GLU A 104 2.60 -9.87 -9.76
CA GLU A 104 2.14 -11.25 -9.91
C GLU A 104 2.22 -11.72 -11.37
N LYS A 105 1.70 -10.91 -12.30
CA LYS A 105 1.78 -11.22 -13.73
C LYS A 105 3.23 -11.37 -14.17
N ARG A 106 4.13 -10.51 -13.70
CA ARG A 106 5.55 -10.58 -14.03
C ARG A 106 6.19 -11.88 -13.53
N VAL A 107 5.94 -12.24 -12.27
CA VAL A 107 6.43 -13.50 -11.69
C VAL A 107 5.86 -14.71 -12.45
N ARG A 108 4.58 -14.66 -12.82
CA ARG A 108 3.95 -15.72 -13.62
C ARG A 108 4.58 -15.87 -14.99
N ASP A 109 4.79 -14.75 -15.70
CA ASP A 109 5.45 -14.73 -17.01
C ASP A 109 6.91 -15.27 -16.89
N GLU A 110 7.64 -14.89 -15.84
CA GLU A 110 8.98 -15.44 -15.53
C GLU A 110 8.95 -16.94 -15.22
N MET A 111 7.98 -17.41 -14.41
CA MET A 111 7.78 -18.83 -14.10
C MET A 111 7.39 -19.64 -15.34
N GLU A 112 6.60 -19.07 -16.25
CA GLU A 112 6.24 -19.72 -17.52
C GLU A 112 7.47 -19.90 -18.40
N VAL A 113 8.34 -18.89 -18.49
CA VAL A 113 9.63 -19.01 -19.18
C VAL A 113 10.50 -20.10 -18.55
N LEU A 114 10.63 -20.14 -17.22
CA LEU A 114 11.39 -21.17 -16.51
C LEU A 114 10.79 -22.56 -16.73
N SER A 115 9.46 -22.68 -16.72
CA SER A 115 8.75 -23.92 -17.03
C SER A 115 9.06 -24.38 -18.45
N LEU A 116 8.97 -23.50 -19.45
CA LEU A 116 9.29 -23.81 -20.85
C LEU A 116 10.78 -24.18 -21.05
N VAL A 117 11.70 -23.46 -20.41
CA VAL A 117 13.14 -23.76 -20.41
C VAL A 117 13.38 -25.12 -19.75
N SER A 118 12.75 -25.38 -18.62
CA SER A 118 12.83 -26.66 -17.91
C SER A 118 12.26 -27.79 -18.74
N LEU A 119 11.16 -27.59 -19.46
CA LEU A 119 10.54 -28.59 -20.35
C LEU A 119 11.45 -28.91 -21.55
N ARG A 120 12.13 -27.89 -22.12
CA ARG A 120 13.13 -28.06 -23.18
C ARG A 120 14.41 -28.72 -22.70
N LEU A 121 14.86 -28.42 -21.48
CA LEU A 121 16.04 -29.02 -20.86
C LEU A 121 15.74 -30.33 -20.13
N ASN A 122 14.46 -30.68 -19.93
CA ASN A 122 14.02 -31.81 -19.11
C ASN A 122 14.61 -33.13 -19.59
N ARG A 123 14.77 -33.27 -20.90
CA ARG A 123 15.38 -34.44 -21.55
C ARG A 123 16.88 -34.59 -21.29
N TYR A 124 17.52 -33.55 -20.77
CA TYR A 124 18.95 -33.48 -20.53
C TYR A 124 19.31 -33.33 -19.03
N LEU A 125 18.32 -33.10 -18.16
CA LEU A 125 18.54 -32.87 -16.73
C LEU A 125 18.35 -34.17 -15.92
N PRO A 126 19.22 -34.45 -14.92
CA PRO A 126 19.05 -35.57 -14.00
C PRO A 126 17.74 -35.48 -13.19
N PRO A 127 17.12 -36.61 -12.80
CA PRO A 127 15.85 -36.64 -12.06
C PRO A 127 15.84 -35.78 -10.78
N GLY A 128 16.95 -35.72 -10.05
CA GLY A 128 17.05 -34.91 -8.83
C GLY A 128 16.98 -33.40 -9.06
N ILE A 129 17.46 -32.92 -10.22
CA ILE A 129 17.35 -31.51 -10.60
C ILE A 129 15.94 -31.20 -11.10
N GLN A 130 15.32 -32.11 -11.86
CA GLN A 130 13.93 -31.99 -12.28
C GLN A 130 12.99 -31.84 -11.08
N GLN A 131 13.19 -32.65 -10.04
CA GLN A 131 12.38 -32.62 -8.83
C GLN A 131 12.56 -31.33 -8.02
N HIS A 132 13.78 -30.78 -7.96
CA HIS A 132 14.03 -29.48 -7.33
C HIS A 132 13.34 -28.33 -8.06
N ILE A 133 13.41 -28.32 -9.39
CA ILE A 133 12.73 -27.30 -10.20
C ILE A 133 11.22 -27.38 -9.99
N GLN A 134 10.66 -28.60 -9.97
CA GLN A 134 9.23 -28.80 -9.72
C GLN A 134 8.81 -28.29 -8.34
N GLN A 135 9.56 -28.61 -7.29
CA GLN A 135 9.29 -28.11 -5.93
C GLN A 135 9.37 -26.57 -5.86
N PHE A 136 10.34 -25.96 -6.52
CA PHE A 136 10.48 -24.51 -6.55
C PHE A 136 9.27 -23.83 -7.21
N ILE A 137 8.76 -24.40 -8.31
CA ILE A 137 7.54 -23.92 -8.98
C ILE A 137 6.33 -24.03 -8.04
N GLU A 138 6.10 -25.20 -7.44
CA GLU A 138 4.97 -25.44 -6.54
C GLU A 138 4.98 -24.52 -5.31
N LEU A 139 6.16 -24.31 -4.71
CA LEU A 139 6.34 -23.39 -3.59
C LEU A 139 6.00 -21.95 -3.98
N SER A 140 6.44 -21.52 -5.17
CA SER A 140 6.20 -20.17 -5.66
C SER A 140 4.71 -19.93 -5.93
N GLU A 141 4.00 -20.90 -6.54
CA GLU A 141 2.55 -20.81 -6.75
C GLU A 141 1.77 -20.76 -5.42
N ALA A 142 2.17 -21.56 -4.44
CA ALA A 142 1.55 -21.56 -3.12
C ALA A 142 1.70 -20.20 -2.41
N GLN A 143 2.90 -19.59 -2.48
CA GLN A 143 3.16 -18.26 -1.93
C GLN A 143 2.31 -17.18 -2.59
N ILE A 144 2.20 -17.19 -3.93
CA ILE A 144 1.35 -16.26 -4.68
C ILE A 144 -0.11 -16.39 -4.26
N ASN A 145 -0.63 -17.62 -4.18
CA ASN A 145 -2.02 -17.86 -3.78
C ASN A 145 -2.30 -17.43 -2.33
N MET A 146 -1.33 -17.60 -1.43
CA MET A 146 -1.42 -17.14 -0.05
C MET A 146 -1.49 -15.60 0.02
N ALA A 147 -0.63 -14.90 -0.74
CA ALA A 147 -0.62 -13.45 -0.82
C ALA A 147 -1.93 -12.89 -1.40
N LYS A 148 -2.46 -13.49 -2.47
CA LYS A 148 -3.76 -13.14 -3.05
C LYS A 148 -4.89 -13.20 -2.03
N LYS A 149 -4.94 -14.30 -1.27
CA LYS A 149 -5.97 -14.50 -0.25
C LYS A 149 -5.91 -13.40 0.81
N TYR A 150 -4.70 -13.10 1.29
CA TYR A 150 -4.49 -12.06 2.30
C TYR A 150 -4.96 -10.68 1.82
N ILE A 151 -4.68 -10.33 0.56
CA ILE A 151 -5.11 -9.06 -0.03
C ILE A 151 -6.63 -9.00 -0.23
N SER A 152 -7.28 -10.13 -0.57
CA SER A 152 -8.73 -10.17 -0.79
C SER A 152 -9.57 -10.09 0.49
N GLU A 153 -8.98 -10.41 1.65
CA GLU A 153 -9.65 -10.42 2.96
C GLU A 153 -9.52 -9.09 3.73
N GLN A 154 -8.87 -8.06 3.16
CA GLN A 154 -8.71 -6.71 3.72
C GLN A 154 -9.35 -5.60 2.87
#